data_AF-A0A958RDZ4-F1
#
_entry.id   AF-A0A958RDZ4-F1
#
_cell.length_a   1.000
_cell.length_b   1.000
_cell.length_c   1.000
_cell.angle_alpha   90.00
_cell.angle_beta   90.00
_cell.angle_gamma   90.00
#
_symmetry.space_group_name_H-M   'P 1'
#
loop_
_entity.id
_entity.type
_entity.pdbx_description
1 polymer ?
#
loop_
_entity_poly.entity_id
_entity_poly.type
_entity_poly.pdbx_seq_one_letter_code
_entity_poly.pdbx_strand_id
1 'polypeptide(L)'
;MKHVRLLSAFVMLATLIPSTSWATKARLSALQGARFLTDSQLVFQNPGQIMRLGNYVTYEFGGTSTTSSPKSEGGIYNGMYGGQVGIYLGHMSADQAIFRTANGFLLEENPVELFYGRDNWAVSLGYSSSDKKTTAEKQQSIVLRYGIDADEWEAWVNAEIIQKADKNNDEYKGAPIITAGGEKHLDGDLYVNGLIKYGTVKNTISGTSTDTDVLGGEIGILNRSIKTDKASIYYGPKFRYAEADVSGKKVSSYDLPFYIGMTYQALSWLEARASVSQNLIIGQSKDETQTPAPANESDTIGNNTTVATGIGIQLDKFQLDATFAGSTTGQFNGTAILANLAIVYGF
;
A
#
# COMPACT_ATOMS: atom_id res chain seq x y z
N MET A 1 -14.44 -37.47 53.21
CA MET A 1 -14.44 -37.67 51.74
C MET A 1 -15.76 -37.17 51.15
N LYS A 2 -15.74 -35.99 50.53
CA LYS A 2 -16.55 -35.58 49.36
C LYS A 2 -16.28 -34.10 49.13
N HIS A 3 -15.12 -33.86 48.51
CA HIS A 3 -14.70 -32.57 48.00
C HIS A 3 -15.17 -32.42 46.55
N VAL A 4 -15.52 -31.19 46.20
CA VAL A 4 -15.41 -30.59 44.86
C VAL A 4 -16.44 -31.05 43.82
N ARG A 5 -17.49 -30.24 43.66
CA ARG A 5 -18.20 -30.03 42.39
C ARG A 5 -18.52 -28.54 42.25
N LEU A 6 -17.50 -27.75 41.92
CA LEU A 6 -17.65 -26.35 41.51
C LEU A 6 -16.40 -25.93 40.72
N LEU A 7 -16.17 -26.61 39.59
CA LEU A 7 -15.17 -26.19 38.62
C LEU A 7 -15.53 -26.75 37.24
N SER A 8 -16.63 -26.26 36.65
CA SER A 8 -17.04 -26.67 35.29
C SER A 8 -17.78 -25.58 34.53
N ALA A 9 -17.69 -24.31 34.93
CA ALA A 9 -18.49 -23.23 34.36
C ALA A 9 -17.68 -21.98 33.92
N PHE A 10 -16.37 -22.11 33.66
CA PHE A 10 -15.53 -20.95 33.31
C PHE A 10 -14.59 -21.12 32.11
N VAL A 11 -14.87 -22.04 31.18
CA VAL A 11 -13.95 -22.31 30.04
C VAL A 11 -14.63 -22.31 28.66
N MET A 12 -15.90 -21.97 28.52
CA MET A 12 -16.56 -21.94 27.19
C MET A 12 -17.43 -20.72 26.96
N LEU A 13 -16.82 -19.53 27.00
CA LEU A 13 -17.39 -18.33 26.38
C LEU A 13 -16.28 -17.35 25.93
N ALA A 14 -15.28 -17.88 25.20
CA ALA A 14 -14.39 -17.09 24.36
C ALA A 14 -14.64 -17.44 22.87
N THR A 15 -15.90 -17.71 22.54
CA THR A 15 -16.35 -18.01 21.19
C THR A 15 -16.39 -16.72 20.38
N LEU A 16 -15.40 -16.56 19.50
CA LEU A 16 -15.56 -15.98 18.17
C LEU A 16 -16.23 -14.61 18.14
N ILE A 17 -15.59 -13.60 18.73
CA ILE A 17 -15.64 -12.30 18.08
C ILE A 17 -14.58 -12.39 17.00
N PRO A 18 -14.91 -12.37 15.69
CA PRO A 18 -13.90 -12.08 14.70
C PRO A 18 -13.38 -10.69 15.05
N SER A 19 -12.23 -10.61 15.72
CA SER A 19 -11.47 -9.38 15.75
C SER A 19 -11.18 -9.09 14.30
N THR A 20 -11.82 -8.07 13.74
CA THR A 20 -11.39 -7.47 12.49
C THR A 20 -9.92 -7.12 12.69
N SER A 21 -9.01 -7.99 12.24
CA SER A 21 -7.58 -7.70 12.33
C SER A 21 -7.36 -6.55 11.36
N TRP A 22 -7.25 -5.34 11.91
CA TRP A 22 -6.97 -4.13 11.18
C TRP A 22 -5.60 -4.28 10.59
N ALA A 23 -5.52 -4.46 9.29
CA ALA A 23 -4.22 -4.55 8.67
C ALA A 23 -3.58 -3.13 8.66
N THR A 24 -2.27 -3.10 8.81
CA THR A 24 -1.41 -1.91 8.94
C THR A 24 -0.32 -1.96 7.86
N LYS A 25 0.46 -0.88 7.67
CA LYS A 25 1.64 -0.94 6.76
C LYS A 25 2.57 -2.08 7.09
N ALA A 26 2.72 -2.36 8.38
CA ALA A 26 3.51 -3.49 8.84
C ALA A 26 2.94 -4.81 8.31
N ARG A 27 1.64 -5.05 8.44
CA ARG A 27 1.02 -6.27 7.91
C ARG A 27 1.15 -6.38 6.37
N LEU A 28 0.87 -5.32 5.62
CA LEU A 28 1.02 -5.33 4.14
C LEU A 28 2.46 -5.62 3.72
N SER A 29 3.43 -5.05 4.43
CA SER A 29 4.84 -5.28 4.13
C SER A 29 5.30 -6.70 4.45
N ALA A 30 4.72 -7.37 5.47
CA ALA A 30 5.04 -8.75 5.82
C ALA A 30 4.35 -9.81 4.94
N LEU A 31 3.20 -9.47 4.35
CA LEU A 31 2.38 -10.37 3.53
C LEU A 31 2.37 -9.90 2.06
N GLN A 32 3.55 -9.63 1.50
CA GLN A 32 3.73 -9.09 0.16
C GLN A 32 2.73 -9.64 -0.87
N GLY A 33 2.11 -8.74 -1.65
CA GLY A 33 1.19 -9.14 -2.72
C GLY A 33 -0.18 -9.65 -2.27
N ALA A 34 -0.46 -9.75 -0.96
CA ALA A 34 -1.77 -10.18 -0.43
C ALA A 34 -2.86 -9.11 -0.64
N ARG A 35 -3.44 -9.06 -1.86
CA ARG A 35 -4.49 -8.10 -2.23
C ARG A 35 -5.84 -8.33 -1.55
N PHE A 36 -6.10 -9.56 -1.09
CA PHE A 36 -7.31 -9.95 -0.35
C PHE A 36 -7.40 -9.37 1.08
N LEU A 37 -6.37 -8.66 1.54
CA LEU A 37 -6.39 -8.04 2.85
C LEU A 37 -7.32 -6.84 2.84
N THR A 38 -8.01 -6.61 3.96
CA THR A 38 -8.70 -5.35 4.22
C THR A 38 -7.87 -4.60 5.27
N ASP A 39 -7.44 -3.38 4.95
CA ASP A 39 -6.35 -2.70 5.66
C ASP A 39 -6.59 -1.19 5.76
N SER A 40 -6.14 -0.58 6.87
CA SER A 40 -6.13 0.87 7.07
C SER A 40 -5.35 1.66 6.00
N GLN A 41 -4.47 1.00 5.25
CA GLN A 41 -3.70 1.53 4.13
C GLN A 41 -4.36 1.26 2.77
N LEU A 42 -5.16 0.20 2.66
CA LEU A 42 -5.84 -0.12 1.41
C LEU A 42 -7.05 0.79 1.16
N VAL A 43 -7.51 1.53 2.17
CA VAL A 43 -8.49 2.62 2.02
C VAL A 43 -8.00 3.74 1.08
N PHE A 44 -6.68 3.93 0.93
CA PHE A 44 -6.11 4.87 -0.06
C PHE A 44 -6.10 4.31 -1.47
N GLN A 45 -6.28 3.00 -1.64
CA GLN A 45 -6.46 2.39 -2.94
C GLN A 45 -7.95 2.33 -3.29
N ASN A 46 -8.75 1.77 -2.38
CA ASN A 46 -10.19 1.62 -2.47
C ASN A 46 -10.83 2.18 -1.19
N PRO A 47 -11.28 3.44 -1.19
CA PRO A 47 -11.94 4.05 -0.03
C PRO A 47 -13.13 3.24 0.50
N GLY A 48 -13.79 2.44 -0.35
CA GLY A 48 -14.94 1.62 0.06
C GLY A 48 -14.63 0.69 1.24
N GLN A 49 -13.37 0.27 1.37
CA GLN A 49 -12.92 -0.62 2.44
C GLN A 49 -13.06 -0.03 3.85
N ILE A 50 -13.23 1.29 4.01
CA ILE A 50 -13.51 1.88 5.33
C ILE A 50 -14.74 1.23 5.97
N MET A 51 -15.74 0.89 5.16
CA MET A 51 -17.00 0.30 5.60
C MET A 51 -16.83 -1.08 6.24
N ARG A 52 -15.78 -1.84 5.86
CA ARG A 52 -15.45 -3.14 6.47
C ARG A 52 -14.60 -3.01 7.74
N LEU A 53 -13.84 -1.92 7.89
CA LEU A 53 -12.91 -1.71 9.00
C LEU A 53 -13.60 -1.17 10.27
N GLY A 54 -14.79 -0.57 10.12
CA GLY A 54 -15.55 0.01 11.23
C GLY A 54 -14.84 1.20 11.88
N ASN A 55 -15.15 1.50 13.15
CA ASN A 55 -14.53 2.62 13.85
C ASN A 55 -13.15 2.25 14.38
N TYR A 56 -12.15 3.07 14.08
CA TYR A 56 -10.81 2.86 14.60
C TYR A 56 -9.97 4.14 14.57
N VAL A 57 -8.92 4.15 15.39
CA VAL A 57 -7.79 5.06 15.27
C VAL A 57 -6.53 4.25 14.94
N THR A 58 -5.72 4.75 14.01
CA THR A 58 -4.46 4.12 13.60
C THR A 58 -3.28 5.08 13.72
N TYR A 59 -2.15 4.55 14.14
CA TYR A 59 -0.86 5.23 14.23
C TYR A 59 0.18 4.34 13.56
N GLU A 60 0.75 4.82 12.45
CA GLU A 60 1.81 4.17 11.71
C GLU A 60 3.11 4.90 12.02
N PHE A 61 4.10 4.19 12.54
CA PHE A 61 5.38 4.76 12.92
C PHE A 61 6.35 4.73 11.73
N GLY A 62 7.20 5.74 11.67
CA GLY A 62 8.23 5.87 10.63
C GLY A 62 9.00 7.17 10.77
N GLY A 63 9.81 7.50 9.77
CA GLY A 63 10.52 8.77 9.77
C GLY A 63 9.57 9.94 9.48
N THR A 64 9.98 11.13 9.92
CA THR A 64 9.27 12.40 9.71
C THR A 64 9.73 13.16 8.47
N SER A 65 10.82 12.72 7.83
CA SER A 65 11.29 13.33 6.60
C SER A 65 10.40 12.92 5.43
N THR A 66 10.31 13.75 4.40
CA THR A 66 9.61 13.38 3.17
C THR A 66 10.35 12.31 2.36
N THR A 67 11.55 11.89 2.76
CA THR A 67 12.34 10.86 2.08
C THR A 67 12.41 9.54 2.86
N SER A 68 11.97 9.50 4.12
CA SER A 68 11.98 8.27 4.90
C SER A 68 10.92 7.28 4.42
N SER A 69 11.25 6.00 4.48
CA SER A 69 10.32 4.89 4.26
C SER A 69 10.58 3.83 5.34
N PRO A 70 9.59 3.46 6.16
CA PRO A 70 8.23 4.00 6.22
C PRO A 70 8.17 5.45 6.75
N LYS A 71 7.04 6.13 6.52
CA LYS A 71 6.72 7.44 7.11
C LYS A 71 5.74 7.33 8.26
N SER A 72 5.91 8.23 9.22
CA SER A 72 4.93 8.43 10.28
C SER A 72 3.63 9.01 9.71
N GLU A 73 2.51 8.37 10.01
CA GLU A 73 1.19 8.82 9.61
C GLU A 73 0.12 8.24 10.55
N GLY A 74 -1.13 8.65 10.39
CA GLY A 74 -2.22 8.10 11.19
C GLY A 74 -3.54 8.79 10.93
N GLY A 75 -4.60 8.20 11.46
CA GLY A 75 -5.95 8.71 11.22
C GLY A 75 -6.98 8.11 12.16
N ILE A 76 -8.18 8.65 12.09
CA ILE A 76 -9.35 8.20 12.83
C ILE A 76 -10.53 8.06 11.88
N TYR A 77 -11.29 6.98 12.04
CA TYR A 77 -12.50 6.69 11.31
C TYR A 77 -13.62 6.41 12.31
N ASN A 78 -14.79 7.00 12.06
CA ASN A 78 -15.93 6.91 12.96
C ASN A 78 -17.24 6.85 12.18
N GLY A 79 -18.15 6.00 12.62
CA GLY A 79 -19.51 5.90 12.12
C GLY A 79 -20.31 7.13 12.53
N MET A 80 -20.73 7.92 11.55
CA MET A 80 -21.53 9.13 11.76
C MET A 80 -22.54 9.28 10.61
N TYR A 81 -23.73 9.83 10.92
CA TYR A 81 -24.76 10.16 9.92
C TYR A 81 -25.24 9.00 9.03
N GLY A 82 -25.19 7.77 9.53
CA GLY A 82 -25.56 6.57 8.75
C GLY A 82 -24.52 6.17 7.71
N GLY A 83 -23.30 6.70 7.81
CA GLY A 83 -22.13 6.31 7.04
C GLY A 83 -20.88 6.33 7.91
N GLN A 84 -19.72 6.38 7.27
CA GLN A 84 -18.42 6.41 7.92
C GLN A 84 -17.64 7.63 7.46
N VAL A 85 -17.11 8.38 8.42
CA VAL A 85 -16.25 9.54 8.18
C VAL A 85 -14.85 9.24 8.67
N GLY A 86 -13.84 9.80 8.02
CA GLY A 86 -12.46 9.67 8.47
C GLY A 86 -11.63 10.89 8.16
N ILE A 87 -10.59 11.10 8.97
CA ILE A 87 -9.51 12.04 8.69
C ILE A 87 -8.19 11.30 8.87
N TYR A 88 -7.28 11.52 7.93
CA TYR A 88 -5.97 10.91 7.93
C TYR A 88 -4.88 11.94 7.64
N LEU A 89 -3.74 11.79 8.30
CA LEU A 89 -2.62 12.72 8.26
C LEU A 89 -1.36 11.98 7.84
N GLY A 90 -0.58 12.58 6.94
CA GLY A 90 0.76 12.09 6.58
C GLY A 90 0.82 11.09 5.43
N HIS A 91 -0.32 10.58 4.94
CA HIS A 91 -0.34 9.70 3.78
C HIS A 91 0.00 10.46 2.49
N MET A 92 1.06 10.03 1.82
CA MET A 92 1.56 10.67 0.60
C MET A 92 1.28 9.80 -0.62
N SER A 93 1.00 10.45 -1.75
CA SER A 93 0.95 9.78 -3.04
C SER A 93 2.31 9.18 -3.40
N ALA A 94 2.30 7.87 -3.68
CA ALA A 94 3.47 7.18 -4.21
C ALA A 94 3.87 7.69 -5.60
N ASP A 95 2.89 8.07 -6.44
CA ASP A 95 3.15 8.53 -7.82
C ASP A 95 3.83 9.89 -7.81
N GLN A 96 3.30 10.84 -7.04
CA GLN A 96 3.94 12.13 -6.84
C GLN A 96 5.33 11.99 -6.24
N ALA A 97 5.52 11.07 -5.29
CA ALA A 97 6.83 10.81 -4.71
C ALA A 97 7.85 10.35 -5.77
N ILE A 98 7.47 9.44 -6.66
CA ILE A 98 8.34 8.93 -7.72
C ILE A 98 8.75 10.07 -8.67
N PHE A 99 7.78 10.80 -9.25
CA PHE A 99 8.08 11.77 -10.30
C PHE A 99 8.77 13.04 -9.77
N ARG A 100 8.45 13.47 -8.54
CA ARG A 100 9.09 14.65 -7.95
C ARG A 100 10.51 14.36 -7.46
N THR A 101 10.77 13.16 -6.93
CA THR A 101 12.11 12.79 -6.43
C THR A 101 13.15 12.77 -7.54
N ALA A 102 12.77 12.32 -8.75
CA ALA A 102 13.68 12.20 -9.89
C ALA A 102 14.42 13.52 -10.23
N ASN A 103 13.77 14.66 -10.05
CA ASN A 103 14.33 15.99 -10.29
C ASN A 103 14.53 16.81 -9.00
N GLY A 104 14.41 16.17 -7.83
CA GLY A 104 14.63 16.80 -6.53
C GLY A 104 13.65 17.91 -6.19
N PHE A 105 12.41 17.84 -6.66
CA PHE A 105 11.32 18.73 -6.27
C PHE A 105 10.80 18.41 -4.87
N LEU A 106 10.15 19.41 -4.24
CA LEU A 106 9.55 19.24 -2.93
C LEU A 106 8.39 18.23 -2.99
N LEU A 107 8.49 17.17 -2.18
CA LEU A 107 7.43 16.18 -2.02
C LEU A 107 6.28 16.75 -1.17
N GLU A 108 5.13 16.07 -1.16
CA GLU A 108 4.01 16.47 -0.30
C GLU A 108 4.47 16.56 1.17
N GLU A 109 4.08 17.62 1.87
CA GLU A 109 4.36 17.80 3.30
C GLU A 109 3.04 17.92 4.06
N ASN A 110 2.96 17.22 5.19
CA ASN A 110 1.78 17.20 6.07
C ASN A 110 0.45 17.03 5.29
N PRO A 111 0.35 16.07 4.35
CA PRO A 111 -0.90 15.84 3.62
C PRO A 111 -2.01 15.48 4.60
N VAL A 112 -3.22 15.95 4.28
CA VAL A 112 -4.46 15.62 4.99
C VAL A 112 -5.42 15.00 4.00
N GLU A 113 -6.06 13.90 4.38
CA GLU A 113 -7.06 13.23 3.57
C GLU A 113 -8.35 13.03 4.36
N LEU A 114 -9.47 13.43 3.77
CA LEU A 114 -10.81 13.30 4.33
C LEU A 114 -11.55 12.17 3.63
N PHE A 115 -12.24 11.34 4.40
CA PHE A 115 -13.00 10.20 3.92
C PHE A 115 -14.48 10.34 4.25
N TYR A 116 -15.33 9.94 3.31
CA TYR A 116 -16.74 9.71 3.56
C TYR A 116 -17.20 8.49 2.77
N GLY A 117 -17.88 7.56 3.44
CA GLY A 117 -18.47 6.39 2.82
C GLY A 117 -19.83 6.05 3.39
N ARG A 118 -20.61 5.32 2.60
CA ARG A 118 -21.92 4.82 2.98
C ARG A 118 -22.22 3.56 2.19
N ASP A 119 -22.91 2.62 2.84
CA ASP A 119 -23.26 1.32 2.27
C ASP A 119 -22.00 0.59 1.80
N ASN A 120 -21.80 0.45 0.49
CA ASN A 120 -20.65 -0.24 -0.11
C ASN A 120 -19.73 0.68 -0.91
N TRP A 121 -19.87 2.01 -0.81
CA TRP A 121 -19.02 2.95 -1.55
C TRP A 121 -18.44 4.01 -0.63
N ALA A 122 -17.32 4.59 -1.06
CA ALA A 122 -16.76 5.76 -0.40
C ALA A 122 -15.96 6.63 -1.36
N VAL A 123 -15.71 7.86 -0.92
CA VAL A 123 -14.89 8.86 -1.58
C VAL A 123 -13.89 9.42 -0.58
N SER A 124 -12.71 9.81 -1.06
CA SER A 124 -11.76 10.59 -0.29
C SER A 124 -11.18 11.76 -1.08
N LEU A 125 -10.83 12.81 -0.34
CA LEU A 125 -10.19 14.01 -0.85
C LEU A 125 -8.91 14.29 -0.06
N GLY A 126 -7.77 14.14 -0.73
CA GLY A 126 -6.44 14.45 -0.22
C GLY A 126 -5.99 15.85 -0.65
N TYR A 127 -5.33 16.57 0.26
CA TYR A 127 -4.75 17.87 0.01
C TYR A 127 -3.40 18.03 0.71
N SER A 128 -2.43 18.62 0.01
CA SER A 128 -1.17 19.09 0.60
C SER A 128 -0.74 20.39 -0.07
N SER A 129 -0.13 21.28 0.71
CA SER A 129 0.53 22.47 0.16
C SER A 129 1.65 22.96 1.07
N SER A 130 2.71 23.48 0.47
CA SER A 130 3.86 24.04 1.19
C SER A 130 4.50 25.16 0.38
N ASP A 131 5.03 26.18 1.07
CA ASP A 131 5.73 27.33 0.47
C ASP A 131 6.95 27.68 1.34
N LYS A 132 8.09 27.08 0.99
CA LYS A 132 9.38 27.27 1.68
C LYS A 132 10.13 28.44 1.08
N LYS A 133 9.97 29.61 1.70
CA LYS A 133 10.66 30.84 1.26
C LYS A 133 12.18 30.76 1.35
N THR A 134 12.72 30.01 2.32
CA THR A 134 14.17 29.89 2.55
C THR A 134 14.89 29.12 1.45
N THR A 135 14.21 28.15 0.82
CA THR A 135 14.75 27.31 -0.26
C THR A 135 14.14 27.63 -1.63
N ALA A 136 13.25 28.63 -1.69
CA ALA A 136 12.46 28.97 -2.88
C ALA A 136 11.75 27.75 -3.49
N GLU A 137 11.19 26.90 -2.63
CA GLU A 137 10.47 25.68 -3.01
C GLU A 137 8.98 25.81 -2.68
N LYS A 138 8.12 25.34 -3.58
CA LYS A 138 6.68 25.29 -3.36
C LYS A 138 6.14 23.96 -3.80
N GLN A 139 5.03 23.54 -3.22
CA GLN A 139 4.30 22.38 -3.71
C GLN A 139 2.81 22.48 -3.41
N GLN A 140 2.01 21.84 -4.25
CA GLN A 140 0.59 21.66 -4.06
C GLN A 140 0.15 20.32 -4.64
N SER A 141 -0.75 19.64 -3.95
CA SER A 141 -1.43 18.45 -4.45
C SER A 141 -2.90 18.40 -4.09
N ILE A 142 -3.71 17.81 -4.99
CA ILE A 142 -5.09 17.39 -4.74
C ILE A 142 -5.27 16.00 -5.30
N VAL A 143 -5.76 15.09 -4.48
CA VAL A 143 -6.07 13.72 -4.86
C VAL A 143 -7.55 13.45 -4.56
N LEU A 144 -8.26 12.89 -5.54
CA LEU A 144 -9.63 12.40 -5.38
C LEU A 144 -9.62 10.89 -5.55
N ARG A 145 -10.28 10.17 -4.66
CA ARG A 145 -10.41 8.72 -4.75
C ARG A 145 -11.86 8.32 -4.61
N TYR A 146 -12.27 7.31 -5.35
CA TYR A 146 -13.58 6.72 -5.26
C TYR A 146 -13.44 5.20 -5.27
N GLY A 147 -14.23 4.54 -4.44
CA GLY A 147 -14.14 3.11 -4.24
C GLY A 147 -15.50 2.47 -3.96
N ILE A 148 -15.68 1.26 -4.46
CA ILE A 148 -16.78 0.35 -4.14
C ILE A 148 -16.16 -0.92 -3.55
N ASP A 149 -16.74 -1.38 -2.46
CA ASP A 149 -16.37 -2.60 -1.75
C ASP A 149 -17.62 -3.46 -1.53
N ALA A 150 -17.91 -4.34 -2.50
CA ALA A 150 -19.03 -5.28 -2.45
C ALA A 150 -18.54 -6.69 -2.07
N ASP A 151 -19.46 -7.57 -1.66
CA ASP A 151 -19.10 -8.89 -1.11
C ASP A 151 -18.26 -9.76 -2.05
N GLU A 152 -18.53 -9.73 -3.35
CA GLU A 152 -17.82 -10.56 -4.33
C GLU A 152 -16.82 -9.79 -5.20
N TRP A 153 -16.84 -8.46 -5.15
CA TRP A 153 -16.00 -7.64 -6.03
C TRP A 153 -15.75 -6.24 -5.46
N GLU A 154 -14.62 -5.69 -5.86
CA GLU A 154 -14.17 -4.36 -5.51
C GLU A 154 -13.80 -3.61 -6.79
N ALA A 155 -14.04 -2.29 -6.83
CA ALA A 155 -13.48 -1.44 -7.87
C ALA A 155 -13.17 -0.06 -7.32
N TRP A 156 -12.17 0.59 -7.91
CA TRP A 156 -11.74 1.90 -7.47
C TRP A 156 -11.18 2.72 -8.62
N VAL A 157 -11.23 4.04 -8.45
CA VAL A 157 -10.57 5.02 -9.30
C VAL A 157 -9.92 6.06 -8.40
N ASN A 158 -8.64 6.31 -8.65
CA ASN A 158 -7.82 7.32 -7.99
C ASN A 158 -7.37 8.33 -9.02
N ALA A 159 -7.55 9.62 -8.72
CA ALA A 159 -7.22 10.73 -9.59
C ALA A 159 -6.35 11.73 -8.85
N GLU A 160 -5.12 11.93 -9.31
CA GLU A 160 -4.21 12.95 -8.80
C GLU A 160 -4.37 14.23 -9.63
N ILE A 161 -5.41 15.00 -9.28
CA ILE A 161 -5.96 16.09 -10.09
C ILE A 161 -5.00 17.28 -10.20
N ILE A 162 -4.40 17.67 -9.08
CA ILE A 162 -3.41 18.75 -9.04
C ILE A 162 -2.13 18.15 -8.51
N GLN A 163 -1.05 18.34 -9.25
CA GLN A 163 0.29 17.99 -8.79
C GLN A 163 1.25 19.07 -9.31
N LYS A 164 1.72 19.93 -8.41
CA LYS A 164 2.63 21.01 -8.75
C LYS A 164 3.76 21.09 -7.74
N ALA A 165 4.96 21.36 -8.21
CA ALA A 165 6.07 21.75 -7.36
C ALA A 165 7.01 22.71 -8.09
N ASP A 166 7.55 23.68 -7.37
CA ASP A 166 8.52 24.65 -7.89
C ASP A 166 9.81 24.56 -7.07
N LYS A 167 10.95 24.78 -7.72
CA LYS A 167 12.27 24.88 -7.07
C LYS A 167 13.21 25.78 -7.87
N ASN A 168 13.61 26.93 -7.34
CA ASN A 168 14.64 27.80 -7.95
C ASN A 168 14.45 28.09 -9.47
N ASN A 169 13.20 28.34 -9.91
CA ASN A 169 12.74 28.51 -11.30
C ASN A 169 12.49 27.22 -12.10
N ASP A 170 12.81 26.05 -11.55
CA ASP A 170 12.36 24.78 -12.08
C ASP A 170 10.91 24.52 -11.68
N GLU A 171 10.15 23.83 -12.53
CA GLU A 171 8.73 23.58 -12.33
C GLU A 171 8.37 22.13 -12.68
N TYR A 172 7.57 21.52 -11.80
CA TYR A 172 6.88 20.26 -11.99
C TYR A 172 5.38 20.51 -12.11
N LYS A 173 4.77 19.99 -13.18
CA LYS A 173 3.33 20.05 -13.44
C LYS A 173 2.84 18.69 -13.90
N GLY A 174 2.07 18.00 -13.05
CA GLY A 174 1.32 16.82 -13.45
C GLY A 174 -0.01 17.21 -14.09
N ALA A 175 -0.31 16.67 -15.28
CA ALA A 175 -1.71 16.46 -15.67
C ALA A 175 -2.32 15.38 -14.74
N PRO A 176 -3.66 15.23 -14.70
CA PRO A 176 -4.26 14.21 -13.86
C PRO A 176 -3.69 12.81 -14.14
N ILE A 177 -3.09 12.19 -13.13
CA ILE A 177 -2.72 10.78 -13.17
C ILE A 177 -3.91 9.99 -12.64
N ILE A 178 -4.44 9.09 -13.47
CA ILE A 178 -5.57 8.25 -13.14
C ILE A 178 -5.09 6.82 -12.95
N THR A 179 -5.46 6.21 -11.83
CA THR A 179 -5.33 4.77 -11.59
C THR A 179 -6.72 4.18 -11.39
N ALA A 180 -7.11 3.22 -12.20
CA ALA A 180 -8.36 2.48 -12.06
C ALA A 180 -8.07 1.00 -11.87
N GLY A 181 -8.83 0.33 -11.01
CA GLY A 181 -8.63 -1.09 -10.78
C GLY A 181 -9.84 -1.78 -10.16
N GLY A 182 -9.70 -3.09 -9.98
CA GLY A 182 -10.72 -3.91 -9.35
C GLY A 182 -10.20 -5.27 -8.92
N GLU A 183 -11.02 -5.94 -8.13
CA GLU A 183 -10.80 -7.30 -7.64
C GLU A 183 -12.12 -8.09 -7.70
N LYS A 184 -12.04 -9.38 -8.01
CA LYS A 184 -13.16 -10.33 -7.97
C LYS A 184 -12.77 -11.50 -7.07
N HIS A 185 -13.67 -11.86 -6.15
CA HIS A 185 -13.55 -13.02 -5.29
C HIS A 185 -14.29 -14.19 -5.93
N LEU A 186 -13.57 -15.25 -6.24
CA LEU A 186 -14.05 -16.50 -6.83
C LEU A 186 -13.96 -17.60 -5.77
N ASP A 187 -15.08 -18.24 -5.46
CA ASP A 187 -15.17 -19.36 -4.52
C ASP A 187 -14.54 -19.08 -3.12
N GLY A 188 -14.48 -17.81 -2.70
CA GLY A 188 -13.94 -17.35 -1.41
C GLY A 188 -12.42 -17.44 -1.22
N ASP A 189 -11.75 -18.31 -1.96
CA ASP A 189 -10.32 -18.58 -1.85
C ASP A 189 -9.48 -18.14 -3.06
N LEU A 190 -10.10 -17.92 -4.22
CA LEU A 190 -9.42 -17.46 -5.42
C LEU A 190 -9.74 -16.00 -5.69
N TYR A 191 -8.72 -15.18 -5.91
CA TYR A 191 -8.85 -13.74 -6.09
C TYR A 191 -8.22 -13.39 -7.43
N VAL A 192 -8.94 -12.62 -8.25
CA VAL A 192 -8.40 -12.03 -9.49
C VAL A 192 -8.46 -10.52 -9.33
N ASN A 193 -7.32 -9.85 -9.50
CA ASN A 193 -7.24 -8.40 -9.38
C ASN A 193 -6.46 -7.79 -10.55
N GLY A 194 -6.66 -6.51 -10.77
CA GLY A 194 -5.86 -5.75 -11.71
C GLY A 194 -6.06 -4.26 -11.57
N LEU A 195 -5.15 -3.51 -12.18
CA LEU A 195 -5.24 -2.07 -12.29
C LEU A 195 -4.57 -1.60 -13.57
N ILE A 196 -4.97 -0.42 -14.02
CA ILE A 196 -4.31 0.37 -15.05
C ILE A 196 -4.04 1.77 -14.50
N LYS A 197 -2.90 2.33 -14.89
CA LYS A 197 -2.46 3.67 -14.54
C LYS A 197 -2.09 4.41 -15.81
N TYR A 198 -2.53 5.65 -15.92
CA TYR A 198 -2.22 6.51 -17.05
C TYR A 198 -2.13 7.97 -16.62
N GLY A 199 -1.19 8.72 -17.17
CA GLY A 199 -1.10 10.16 -16.98
C GLY A 199 0.13 10.75 -17.63
N THR A 200 0.30 12.06 -17.53
CA THR A 200 1.44 12.78 -18.08
C THR A 200 1.96 13.76 -17.04
N VAL A 201 3.28 13.84 -16.90
CA VAL A 201 3.94 14.84 -16.08
C VAL A 201 4.88 15.68 -16.93
N LYS A 202 4.97 16.97 -16.63
CA LYS A 202 5.84 17.91 -17.30
C LYS A 202 6.84 18.49 -16.31
N ASN A 203 8.11 18.38 -16.63
CA ASN A 203 9.20 19.00 -15.90
C ASN A 203 9.79 20.13 -16.75
N THR A 204 10.00 21.30 -16.15
CA THR A 204 10.78 22.38 -16.76
C THR A 204 12.00 22.60 -15.88
N ILE A 205 13.18 22.25 -16.40
CA ILE A 205 14.45 22.35 -15.68
C ILE A 205 15.34 23.32 -16.45
N SER A 206 15.79 24.40 -15.79
CA SER A 206 16.64 25.43 -16.40
C SER A 206 16.10 25.95 -17.75
N GLY A 207 14.78 26.09 -17.85
CA GLY A 207 14.09 26.58 -19.05
C GLY A 207 13.78 25.53 -20.12
N THR A 208 14.26 24.28 -19.99
CA THR A 208 13.94 23.19 -20.91
C THR A 208 12.76 22.39 -20.38
N SER A 209 11.70 22.26 -21.18
CA SER A 209 10.55 21.42 -20.85
C SER A 209 10.72 19.99 -21.38
N THR A 210 10.38 19.01 -20.55
CA THR A 210 10.36 17.58 -20.85
C THR A 210 9.03 17.02 -20.37
N ASP A 211 8.27 16.46 -21.30
CA ASP A 211 7.06 15.71 -20.99
C ASP A 211 7.41 14.25 -20.75
N THR A 212 6.71 13.62 -19.81
CA THR A 212 6.82 12.20 -19.47
C THR A 212 5.43 11.59 -19.42
N ASP A 213 5.12 10.76 -20.41
CA ASP A 213 3.88 9.99 -20.42
C ASP A 213 4.07 8.70 -19.63
N VAL A 214 3.08 8.36 -18.81
CA VAL A 214 3.13 7.25 -17.86
C VAL A 214 2.03 6.27 -18.22
N LEU A 215 2.40 5.00 -18.36
CA LEU A 215 1.48 3.89 -18.50
C LEU A 215 1.91 2.76 -17.58
N GLY A 216 0.97 2.23 -16.80
CA GLY A 216 1.23 1.10 -15.92
C GLY A 216 0.04 0.16 -15.88
N GLY A 217 0.32 -1.12 -15.62
CA GLY A 217 -0.73 -2.12 -15.46
C GLY A 217 -0.29 -3.25 -14.55
N GLU A 218 -1.23 -3.79 -13.79
CA GLU A 218 -1.03 -5.04 -13.05
C GLU A 218 -2.23 -5.97 -13.30
N ILE A 219 -1.97 -7.26 -13.35
CA ILE A 219 -3.01 -8.30 -13.25
C ILE A 219 -2.48 -9.45 -12.40
N GLY A 220 -3.27 -9.91 -11.44
CA GLY A 220 -2.85 -10.91 -10.47
C GLY A 220 -3.93 -11.95 -10.23
N ILE A 221 -3.47 -13.16 -9.90
CA ILE A 221 -4.29 -14.25 -9.40
C ILE A 221 -3.69 -14.70 -8.08
N LEU A 222 -4.49 -14.77 -7.02
CA LEU A 222 -4.06 -15.25 -5.71
C LEU A 222 -5.01 -16.34 -5.24
N ASN A 223 -4.45 -17.45 -4.77
CA ASN A 223 -5.19 -18.56 -4.19
C ASN A 223 -4.83 -18.67 -2.70
N ARG A 224 -5.84 -18.77 -1.84
CA ARG A 224 -5.72 -18.88 -0.38
C ARG A 224 -6.28 -20.21 0.16
N SER A 225 -6.51 -21.21 -0.69
CA SER A 225 -7.19 -22.46 -0.32
C SER A 225 -6.47 -23.30 0.76
N ILE A 226 -5.18 -23.07 0.99
CA ILE A 226 -4.42 -23.80 2.00
C ILE A 226 -4.61 -23.11 3.36
N LYS A 227 -5.59 -23.58 4.13
CA LYS A 227 -5.91 -23.07 5.47
C LYS A 227 -6.04 -24.20 6.50
N THR A 228 -5.64 -23.92 7.73
CA THR A 228 -5.94 -24.73 8.91
C THR A 228 -6.66 -23.85 9.95
N ASP A 229 -6.90 -24.39 11.13
CA ASP A 229 -7.39 -23.64 12.29
C ASP A 229 -6.46 -22.50 12.73
N LYS A 230 -5.15 -22.61 12.45
CA LYS A 230 -4.12 -21.65 12.89
C LYS A 230 -3.33 -21.02 11.75
N ALA A 231 -3.38 -21.58 10.55
CA ALA A 231 -2.55 -21.12 9.44
C ALA A 231 -3.42 -20.76 8.24
N SER A 232 -3.03 -19.70 7.53
CA SER A 232 -3.58 -19.35 6.22
C SER A 232 -2.42 -19.07 5.28
N ILE A 233 -2.29 -19.87 4.24
CA ILE A 233 -1.29 -19.72 3.19
C ILE A 233 -1.97 -19.17 1.94
N TYR A 234 -1.33 -18.20 1.31
CA TYR A 234 -1.72 -17.71 -0.01
C TYR A 234 -0.55 -17.82 -0.98
N TYR A 235 -0.87 -17.97 -2.26
CA TYR A 235 0.12 -17.98 -3.31
C TYR A 235 -0.47 -17.56 -4.65
N GLY A 236 0.37 -17.07 -5.55
CA GLY A 236 -0.03 -16.84 -6.94
C GLY A 236 0.84 -15.82 -7.67
N PRO A 237 0.73 -15.76 -9.02
CA PRO A 237 1.47 -14.83 -9.84
C PRO A 237 0.78 -13.46 -9.94
N LYS A 238 1.59 -12.43 -10.18
CA LYS A 238 1.11 -11.10 -10.61
C LYS A 238 1.97 -10.60 -11.75
N PHE A 239 1.37 -10.32 -12.90
CA PHE A 239 2.04 -9.62 -13.99
C PHE A 239 2.03 -8.13 -13.70
N ARG A 240 3.16 -7.46 -13.95
CA ARG A 240 3.28 -6.00 -13.86
C ARG A 240 3.92 -5.46 -15.13
N TYR A 241 3.46 -4.30 -15.55
CA TYR A 241 4.03 -3.51 -16.62
C TYR A 241 4.09 -2.05 -16.19
N ALA A 242 5.21 -1.39 -16.51
CA ALA A 242 5.38 0.05 -16.32
C ALA A 242 6.18 0.62 -17.48
N GLU A 243 5.74 1.76 -17.99
CA GLU A 243 6.40 2.53 -19.04
C GLU A 243 6.34 4.02 -18.69
N ALA A 244 7.46 4.69 -18.89
CA ALA A 244 7.60 6.14 -18.90
C ALA A 244 8.22 6.55 -20.24
N ASP A 245 7.49 7.29 -21.07
CA ASP A 245 8.00 7.87 -22.31
C ASP A 245 8.52 9.28 -22.04
N VAL A 246 9.84 9.43 -21.96
CA VAL A 246 10.53 10.69 -21.68
C VAL A 246 10.92 11.34 -22.99
N SER A 247 10.07 12.22 -23.50
CA SER A 247 10.30 12.96 -24.77
C SER A 247 10.61 12.06 -25.97
N GLY A 248 9.85 10.98 -26.14
CA GLY A 248 9.98 10.02 -27.23
C GLY A 248 10.95 8.87 -26.96
N LYS A 249 11.52 8.79 -25.75
CA LYS A 249 12.43 7.71 -25.31
C LYS A 249 11.79 6.92 -24.20
N LYS A 250 11.61 5.62 -24.40
CA LYS A 250 10.90 4.76 -23.46
C LYS A 250 11.81 4.18 -22.39
N VAL A 251 11.39 4.34 -21.13
CA VAL A 251 11.86 3.56 -19.99
C VAL A 251 10.75 2.58 -19.63
N SER A 252 10.93 1.30 -19.89
CA SER A 252 9.89 0.30 -19.67
C SER A 252 10.39 -0.91 -18.92
N SER A 253 9.49 -1.55 -18.20
CA SER A 253 9.74 -2.80 -17.51
C SER A 253 8.48 -3.66 -17.44
N TYR A 254 8.67 -4.97 -17.44
CA TYR A 254 7.63 -5.92 -17.09
C TYR A 254 8.20 -7.10 -16.32
N ASP A 255 7.38 -7.69 -15.46
CA ASP A 255 7.75 -8.88 -14.70
C ASP A 255 6.52 -9.73 -14.31
N LEU A 256 6.77 -10.97 -13.92
CA LEU A 256 5.79 -11.92 -13.41
C LEU A 256 6.25 -12.50 -12.06
N PRO A 257 6.23 -11.72 -10.97
CA PRO A 257 6.47 -12.22 -9.63
C PRO A 257 5.45 -13.26 -9.20
N PHE A 258 5.95 -14.35 -8.63
CA PHE A 258 5.17 -15.30 -7.85
C PHE A 258 5.32 -15.01 -6.38
N TYR A 259 4.20 -14.99 -5.67
CA TYR A 259 4.12 -14.74 -4.24
C TYR A 259 3.74 -16.02 -3.53
N ILE A 260 4.36 -16.27 -2.38
CA ILE A 260 3.89 -17.24 -1.39
C ILE A 260 3.95 -16.51 -0.05
N GLY A 261 2.86 -16.51 0.70
CA GLY A 261 2.88 -15.99 2.06
C GLY A 261 1.97 -16.76 2.98
N MET A 262 2.22 -16.57 4.27
CA MET A 262 1.56 -17.29 5.33
C MET A 262 1.30 -16.36 6.50
N THR A 263 0.14 -16.56 7.10
CA THR A 263 -0.22 -16.05 8.40
C THR A 263 -0.40 -17.23 9.36
N TYR A 264 0.23 -17.20 10.53
CA TYR A 264 0.18 -18.26 11.54
C TYR A 264 -0.17 -17.69 12.92
N GLN A 265 -1.31 -18.09 13.47
CA GLN A 265 -1.74 -17.74 14.81
C GLN A 265 -1.08 -18.68 15.82
N ALA A 266 0.05 -18.22 16.38
CA ALA A 266 0.81 -18.97 17.38
C ALA A 266 0.07 -19.07 18.71
N LEU A 267 -0.57 -17.97 19.13
CA LEU A 267 -1.42 -17.87 20.31
C LEU A 267 -2.65 -17.03 19.96
N SER A 268 -3.70 -17.06 20.79
CA SER A 268 -4.92 -16.28 20.52
C SER A 268 -4.66 -14.77 20.33
N TRP A 269 -3.60 -14.26 20.96
CA TRP A 269 -3.16 -12.88 20.90
C TRP A 269 -1.91 -12.66 20.04
N LEU A 270 -1.30 -13.69 19.46
CA LEU A 270 -0.03 -13.60 18.73
C LEU A 270 -0.12 -14.25 17.35
N GLU A 271 0.19 -13.47 16.33
CA GLU A 271 0.26 -13.88 14.94
C GLU A 271 1.68 -13.67 14.39
N ALA A 272 2.18 -14.64 13.64
CA ALA A 272 3.40 -14.55 12.86
C ALA A 272 3.07 -14.52 11.36
N ARG A 273 3.81 -13.73 10.61
CA ARG A 273 3.61 -13.50 9.18
C ARG A 273 4.92 -13.67 8.44
N ALA A 274 4.86 -14.28 7.27
CA ALA A 274 5.99 -14.40 6.39
C ALA A 274 5.54 -14.43 4.94
N SER A 275 6.34 -13.87 4.05
CA SER A 275 6.16 -14.03 2.62
C SER A 275 7.49 -14.09 1.88
N VAL A 276 7.45 -14.73 0.73
CA VAL A 276 8.52 -14.74 -0.26
C VAL A 276 7.90 -14.31 -1.58
N SER A 277 8.60 -13.45 -2.31
CA SER A 277 8.28 -13.19 -3.71
C SER A 277 9.52 -13.24 -4.56
N GLN A 278 9.38 -13.73 -5.77
CA GLN A 278 10.45 -13.81 -6.77
C GLN A 278 9.84 -13.68 -8.16
N ASN A 279 10.53 -12.96 -9.05
CA ASN A 279 10.16 -12.97 -10.45
C ASN A 279 10.37 -14.35 -11.07
N LEU A 280 9.33 -14.86 -11.74
CA LEU A 280 9.45 -16.07 -12.53
C LEU A 280 10.18 -15.78 -13.85
N ILE A 281 10.39 -16.84 -14.63
CA ILE A 281 11.14 -16.98 -15.90
C ILE A 281 11.11 -15.75 -16.86
N ILE A 282 10.12 -14.87 -16.76
CA ILE A 282 9.97 -13.68 -17.60
C ILE A 282 10.17 -12.39 -16.80
N GLY A 283 11.05 -11.51 -17.27
CA GLY A 283 11.16 -10.16 -16.75
C GLY A 283 12.23 -9.39 -17.49
N GLN A 284 11.88 -8.20 -17.97
CA GLN A 284 12.79 -7.34 -18.73
C GLN A 284 12.65 -5.88 -18.33
N SER A 285 13.74 -5.14 -18.48
CA SER A 285 13.77 -3.69 -18.39
C SER A 285 14.54 -3.11 -19.57
N LYS A 286 14.09 -1.98 -20.10
CA LYS A 286 14.77 -1.23 -21.16
C LYS A 286 14.73 0.25 -20.83
N ASP A 287 15.85 0.94 -21.01
CA ASP A 287 15.98 2.38 -20.77
C ASP A 287 16.56 3.09 -22.01
N GLU A 288 15.70 3.54 -22.91
CA GLU A 288 16.11 4.24 -24.13
C GLU A 288 16.68 5.65 -23.85
N THR A 289 16.62 6.14 -22.61
CA THR A 289 17.23 7.42 -22.23
C THR A 289 18.74 7.35 -22.12
N GLN A 290 19.28 6.16 -21.82
CA GLN A 290 20.73 5.95 -21.77
C GLN A 290 21.32 5.93 -23.17
N THR A 291 22.50 6.52 -23.35
CA THR A 291 23.23 6.46 -24.62
C THR A 291 24.73 6.49 -24.34
N PRO A 292 25.56 5.78 -25.14
CA PRO A 292 25.20 4.87 -26.24
C PRO A 292 24.86 3.45 -25.78
N ALA A 293 24.56 2.55 -26.73
CA ALA A 293 24.45 1.11 -26.49
C ALA A 293 25.70 0.54 -25.78
N PRO A 294 25.57 -0.52 -24.96
CA PRO A 294 24.39 -1.37 -24.79
C PRO A 294 23.40 -0.92 -23.70
N ALA A 295 23.63 0.22 -23.05
CA ALA A 295 22.81 0.68 -21.91
C ALA A 295 21.34 0.99 -22.26
N ASN A 296 21.03 1.15 -23.56
CA ASN A 296 19.68 1.36 -24.07
C ASN A 296 18.99 0.10 -24.60
N GLU A 297 19.65 -1.04 -24.53
CA GLU A 297 19.10 -2.32 -24.94
C GLU A 297 18.29 -2.94 -23.80
N SER A 298 17.41 -3.88 -24.16
CA SER A 298 16.64 -4.64 -23.16
C SER A 298 17.56 -5.55 -22.37
N ASP A 299 17.45 -5.52 -21.05
CA ASP A 299 18.15 -6.43 -20.14
C ASP A 299 17.14 -7.26 -19.34
N THR A 300 17.57 -8.46 -18.96
CA THR A 300 16.78 -9.35 -18.11
C THR A 300 16.83 -8.83 -16.68
N ILE A 301 15.68 -8.83 -16.00
CA ILE A 301 15.64 -8.44 -14.59
C ILE A 301 16.50 -9.43 -13.79
N GLY A 302 17.42 -8.89 -12.99
CA GLY A 302 18.30 -9.69 -12.14
C GLY A 302 17.55 -10.47 -11.06
N ASN A 303 18.29 -11.28 -10.30
CA ASN A 303 17.70 -12.01 -9.17
C ASN A 303 17.08 -11.02 -8.17
N ASN A 304 15.80 -11.21 -7.87
CA ASN A 304 15.00 -10.29 -7.06
C ASN A 304 14.15 -11.00 -6.00
N THR A 305 14.60 -12.17 -5.54
CA THR A 305 13.95 -12.83 -4.40
C THR A 305 13.96 -11.93 -3.17
N THR A 306 12.77 -11.67 -2.63
CA THR A 306 12.59 -10.93 -1.38
C THR A 306 11.90 -11.83 -0.37
N VAL A 307 12.39 -11.80 0.87
CA VAL A 307 11.72 -12.42 2.02
C VAL A 307 11.28 -11.32 2.97
N ALA A 308 10.02 -11.35 3.40
CA ALA A 308 9.48 -10.46 4.41
C ALA A 308 8.89 -11.25 5.57
N THR A 309 8.98 -10.68 6.78
CA THR A 309 8.42 -11.30 7.99
C THR A 309 7.86 -10.23 8.91
N GLY A 310 6.92 -10.61 9.76
CA GLY A 310 6.33 -9.72 10.75
C GLY A 310 5.57 -10.47 11.84
N ILE A 311 5.16 -9.71 12.84
CA ILE A 311 4.34 -10.18 13.95
C ILE A 311 3.15 -9.24 14.16
N GLY A 312 2.07 -9.80 14.67
CA GLY A 312 0.89 -9.06 15.13
C GLY A 312 0.51 -9.50 16.53
N ILE A 313 0.23 -8.54 17.39
CA ILE A 313 -0.30 -8.77 18.73
C ILE A 313 -1.71 -8.21 18.79
N GLN A 314 -2.69 -9.07 19.08
CA GLN A 314 -4.10 -8.69 19.21
C GLN A 314 -4.54 -8.82 20.67
N LEU A 315 -4.99 -7.71 21.25
CA LEU A 315 -5.54 -7.64 22.61
C LEU A 315 -6.91 -6.97 22.55
N ASP A 316 -7.96 -7.78 22.37
CA ASP A 316 -9.34 -7.30 22.17
C ASP A 316 -9.43 -6.27 21.04
N LYS A 317 -9.73 -5.00 21.33
CA LYS A 317 -9.80 -3.91 20.35
C LYS A 317 -8.47 -3.26 20.01
N PHE A 318 -7.38 -3.66 20.67
CA PHE A 318 -6.05 -3.14 20.44
C PHE A 318 -5.23 -4.09 19.56
N GLN A 319 -4.58 -3.55 18.54
CA GLN A 319 -3.67 -4.28 17.67
C GLN A 319 -2.33 -3.56 17.58
N LEU A 320 -1.25 -4.33 17.73
CA LEU A 320 0.12 -3.89 17.49
C LEU A 320 0.73 -4.76 16.40
N ASP A 321 1.12 -4.17 15.29
CA ASP A 321 1.82 -4.88 14.22
C ASP A 321 3.24 -4.37 14.07
N ALA A 322 4.14 -5.29 13.73
CA ALA A 322 5.50 -4.94 13.40
C ALA A 322 6.07 -5.81 12.27
N THR A 323 6.98 -5.23 11.49
CA THR A 323 7.79 -5.97 10.54
C THR A 323 9.24 -6.01 10.92
N PHE A 324 9.89 -7.09 10.51
CA PHE A 324 11.33 -7.13 10.43
C PHE A 324 11.73 -6.67 9.03
N ALA A 325 12.81 -5.91 8.93
CA ALA A 325 13.32 -5.48 7.63
C ALA A 325 13.53 -6.71 6.73
N GLY A 326 12.87 -6.70 5.57
CA GLY A 326 13.00 -7.78 4.58
C GLY A 326 14.44 -7.92 4.10
N SER A 327 14.81 -9.12 3.71
CA SER A 327 16.17 -9.43 3.24
C SER A 327 16.15 -9.89 1.79
N THR A 328 17.05 -9.33 0.99
CA THR A 328 17.39 -9.79 -0.38
C THR A 328 18.67 -10.64 -0.39
N THR A 329 19.39 -10.69 0.73
CA THR A 329 20.68 -11.39 0.87
C THR A 329 20.60 -12.64 1.76
N GLY A 330 19.40 -12.99 2.23
CA GLY A 330 19.19 -14.09 3.18
C GLY A 330 19.65 -13.79 4.62
N GLN A 331 20.07 -12.56 4.91
CA GLN A 331 20.48 -12.12 6.25
C GLN A 331 19.31 -11.48 7.01
N PHE A 332 19.08 -11.92 8.25
CA PHE A 332 18.17 -11.22 9.17
C PHE A 332 18.83 -9.92 9.66
N ASN A 333 18.28 -8.77 9.29
CA ASN A 333 18.81 -7.47 9.71
C ASN A 333 18.38 -7.16 11.15
N GLY A 334 19.22 -7.55 12.12
CA GLY A 334 19.01 -7.30 13.54
C GLY A 334 19.15 -5.82 13.97
N THR A 335 19.56 -4.92 13.08
CA THR A 335 19.72 -3.48 13.37
C THR A 335 18.41 -2.71 13.15
N ALA A 336 17.50 -3.25 12.32
CA ALA A 336 16.19 -2.67 12.01
C ALA A 336 15.06 -3.64 12.39
N ILE A 337 15.07 -4.09 13.64
CA ILE A 337 13.98 -4.87 14.25
C ILE A 337 12.84 -3.88 14.52
N LEU A 338 11.60 -4.20 14.10
CA LEU A 338 10.45 -3.29 14.10
C LEU A 338 10.57 -2.14 13.08
N ALA A 339 11.02 -2.46 11.86
CA ALA A 339 11.23 -1.49 10.78
C ALA A 339 9.96 -0.69 10.45
N ASN A 340 8.80 -1.36 10.49
CA ASN A 340 7.49 -0.73 10.54
C ASN A 340 6.84 -1.14 11.86
N LEU A 341 6.31 -0.18 12.61
CA LEU A 341 5.49 -0.42 13.79
C LEU A 341 4.16 0.29 13.57
N ALA A 342 3.06 -0.35 13.93
CA ALA A 342 1.75 0.23 13.79
C ALA A 342 0.86 -0.14 14.97
N ILE A 343 0.03 0.81 15.41
CA ILE A 343 -0.93 0.64 16.49
C ILE A 343 -2.31 0.96 15.95
N VAL A 344 -3.27 0.06 16.15
CA VAL A 344 -4.67 0.30 15.86
C VAL A 344 -5.52 0.06 17.11
N TYR A 345 -6.49 0.93 17.33
CA TYR A 345 -7.50 0.76 18.36
C TYR A 345 -8.89 0.93 17.76
N GLY A 346 -9.68 -0.15 17.75
CA GLY A 346 -11.09 -0.11 17.38
C GLY A 346 -11.97 0.37 18.53
N PHE A 347 -13.13 0.99 18.25
CA PHE A 347 -14.05 1.42 19.31
C PHE A 347 -15.53 1.23 19.03
#